data_AF-A0A7S2DJ38-F1
#
_entry.id   AF-A0A7S2DJ38-F1
#
_cell.length_a   1.000
_cell.length_b   1.000
_cell.length_c   1.000
_cell.angle_alpha   90.00
_cell.angle_beta   90.00
_cell.angle_gamma   90.00
#
_symmetry.space_group_name_H-M   'P 1'
#
loop_
_entity.id
_entity.type
_entity.pdbx_description
1 polymer ?
#
loop_
_entity_poly.entity_id
_entity_poly.type
_entity_poly.pdbx_seq_one_letter_code
_entity_poly.pdbx_strand_id
1 'polypeptide(L)'
;TSILHSVPLVGFSQTPARLLYQPDVSLAVVECSDLSTQDSCEAVIQNLHNWTTRKGVDIKALAIYIEGRPCPASMQCHAIKSGAFLMGLRSLGFPISGAISGK
;
A
#
# COMPACT_ATOMS: atom_id res chain seq x y z
N THR A 1 -1.38 30.59 20.78
CA THR A 1 -2.53 29.78 21.22
C THR A 1 -3.11 29.09 20.00
N SER A 2 -2.68 27.86 19.73
CA SER A 2 -3.20 27.07 18.60
C SER A 2 -4.49 26.40 19.06
N ILE A 3 -5.59 26.71 18.36
CA ILE A 3 -6.90 26.11 18.63
C ILE A 3 -6.88 24.73 17.95
N LEU A 4 -6.58 23.69 18.73
CA LEU A 4 -6.78 22.31 18.33
C LEU A 4 -8.29 22.07 18.18
N HIS A 5 -8.82 22.27 16.98
CA HIS A 5 -10.13 21.75 16.62
C HIS A 5 -10.03 20.23 16.59
N SER A 6 -10.53 19.55 17.62
CA SER A 6 -10.78 18.11 17.57
C SER A 6 -11.88 17.87 16.53
N VAL A 7 -11.50 17.52 15.31
CA VAL A 7 -12.44 17.00 14.32
C VAL A 7 -12.92 15.66 14.85
N PRO A 8 -14.24 15.45 15.06
CA PRO A 8 -14.74 14.17 15.50
C PRO A 8 -14.51 13.15 14.38
N LEU A 9 -13.48 12.31 14.55
CA LEU A 9 -13.09 11.25 13.62
C LEU A 9 -14.00 10.04 13.83
N VAL A 10 -15.30 10.19 13.55
CA VAL A 10 -16.28 9.09 13.63
C VAL A 10 -16.29 8.35 12.29
N GLY A 11 -16.02 7.03 12.32
CA GLY A 11 -16.15 6.16 11.15
C GLY A 11 -14.85 5.73 10.46
N PHE A 12 -13.69 5.97 11.06
CA PHE A 12 -12.43 5.43 10.54
C PHE A 12 -12.28 3.95 10.95
N SER A 13 -12.10 3.08 9.97
CA SER A 13 -11.68 1.71 10.16
C SER A 13 -10.40 1.46 9.37
N GLN A 14 -9.54 0.59 9.91
CA GLN A 14 -8.42 0.09 9.12
C GLN A 14 -8.95 -0.77 7.98
N THR A 15 -8.33 -0.65 6.82
CA THR A 15 -8.74 -1.35 5.60
C THR A 15 -7.56 -2.15 5.06
N PRO A 16 -7.73 -3.40 4.60
CA PRO A 16 -6.61 -4.14 4.03
C PRO A 16 -6.09 -3.47 2.75
N ALA A 17 -4.77 -3.49 2.54
CA ALA A 17 -4.18 -3.22 1.24
C ALA A 17 -4.64 -4.29 0.23
N ARG A 18 -4.81 -3.90 -1.03
CA ARG A 18 -5.24 -4.78 -2.12
C ARG A 18 -4.09 -5.02 -3.08
N LEU A 19 -3.96 -6.25 -3.54
CA LEU A 19 -3.04 -6.65 -4.60
C LEU A 19 -3.87 -7.27 -5.73
N LEU A 20 -3.74 -6.70 -6.92
CA LEU A 20 -4.39 -7.14 -8.14
C LEU A 20 -3.31 -7.50 -9.17
N TYR A 21 -3.61 -8.45 -10.04
CA TYR A 21 -2.74 -8.82 -11.16
C TYR A 21 -3.51 -8.69 -12.46
N GLN A 22 -2.92 -8.00 -13.44
CA GLN A 22 -3.43 -7.82 -14.79
C GLN A 22 -2.56 -8.65 -15.75
N PRO A 23 -3.00 -9.88 -16.11
CA PRO A 23 -2.18 -10.80 -16.89
C PRO A 23 -1.92 -10.36 -18.34
N ASP A 24 -2.83 -9.59 -18.91
CA ASP A 24 -2.79 -9.04 -20.27
C ASP A 24 -1.62 -8.08 -20.49
N VAL A 25 -1.22 -7.35 -19.44
CA VAL A 25 -0.11 -6.39 -19.47
C VAL A 25 1.03 -6.75 -18.51
N SER A 26 0.98 -7.94 -17.88
CA SER A 26 1.95 -8.39 -16.89
C SER A 26 2.19 -7.37 -15.76
N LEU A 27 1.12 -6.72 -15.30
CA LEU A 27 1.19 -5.63 -14.32
C LEU A 27 0.60 -6.09 -12.98
N ALA A 28 1.35 -5.90 -11.90
CA ALA A 28 0.81 -5.99 -10.55
C ALA A 28 0.36 -4.60 -10.09
N VAL A 29 -0.83 -4.49 -9.49
CA VAL A 29 -1.38 -3.25 -8.97
C VAL A 29 -1.57 -3.38 -7.46
N VAL A 30 -0.98 -2.47 -6.70
CA VAL A 30 -1.11 -2.36 -5.26
C VAL A 30 -1.94 -1.13 -4.93
N GLU A 31 -3.02 -1.31 -4.19
CA GLU A 31 -3.82 -0.21 -3.65
C GLU A 31 -3.71 -0.22 -2.13
N CYS A 32 -3.30 0.90 -1.55
CA CYS A 32 -3.26 1.06 -0.09
C CYS A 32 -3.66 2.48 0.31
N SER A 33 -3.85 2.67 1.61
CA SER A 33 -4.12 3.98 2.21
C SER A 33 -3.35 4.14 3.51
N ASP A 34 -3.33 5.35 4.08
CA ASP A 34 -2.77 5.56 5.42
C ASP A 34 -3.42 4.66 6.49
N LEU A 35 -4.64 4.17 6.26
CA LEU A 35 -5.38 3.28 7.15
C LEU A 35 -5.12 1.80 6.88
N SER A 36 -4.16 1.46 6.01
CA SER A 36 -3.84 0.07 5.72
C SER A 36 -3.33 -0.70 6.94
N THR A 37 -3.77 -1.95 7.12
CA THR A 37 -3.25 -2.78 8.23
C THR A 37 -1.81 -3.21 7.95
N GLN A 38 -0.99 -3.36 8.99
CA GLN A 38 0.41 -3.83 8.84
C GLN A 38 0.45 -5.18 8.14
N ASP A 39 -0.33 -6.13 8.64
CA ASP A 39 -0.41 -7.50 8.13
C ASP A 39 -0.77 -7.52 6.64
N SER A 40 -1.65 -6.62 6.19
CA SER A 40 -2.00 -6.56 4.76
C SER A 40 -0.85 -6.05 3.90
N CYS A 41 -0.10 -5.04 4.36
CA CYS A 41 1.09 -4.56 3.66
C CYS A 41 2.16 -5.65 3.57
N GLU A 42 2.41 -6.37 4.66
CA GLU A 42 3.37 -7.49 4.68
C GLU A 42 2.91 -8.63 3.75
N ALA A 43 1.63 -8.99 3.79
CA ALA A 43 1.05 -10.01 2.91
C ALA A 43 1.17 -9.63 1.42
N VAL A 44 1.04 -8.34 1.07
CA VAL A 44 1.27 -7.86 -0.30
C VAL A 44 2.70 -8.15 -0.75
N ILE A 45 3.70 -7.80 0.07
CA ILE A 45 5.12 -8.05 -0.25
C ILE A 45 5.38 -9.55 -0.41
N GLN A 46 4.88 -10.36 0.53
CA GLN A 46 5.06 -11.81 0.48
C GLN A 46 4.40 -12.43 -0.77
N ASN A 47 3.19 -11.98 -1.14
CA ASN A 47 2.52 -12.46 -2.34
C ASN A 47 3.28 -12.08 -3.61
N LEU A 48 3.82 -10.86 -3.70
CA LEU A 48 4.66 -10.44 -4.82
C LEU A 48 5.93 -11.30 -4.93
N HIS A 49 6.62 -11.60 -3.83
CA HIS A 49 7.75 -12.54 -3.83
C HIS A 49 7.35 -13.96 -4.24
N ASN A 50 6.18 -14.42 -3.82
CA ASN A 50 5.67 -15.73 -4.24
C ASN A 50 5.38 -15.76 -5.74
N TRP A 51 4.92 -14.65 -6.31
CA TRP A 51 4.69 -14.53 -7.75
C TRP A 51 5.99 -14.48 -8.54
N THR A 52 7.04 -13.83 -8.04
CA THR A 52 8.35 -13.79 -8.72
C THR A 52 9.04 -15.16 -8.76
N THR A 53 8.79 -16.01 -7.76
CA THR A 53 9.44 -17.30 -7.60
C THR A 53 8.69 -18.47 -8.23
N ARG A 54 7.37 -18.38 -8.39
CA ARG A 54 6.54 -19.46 -8.96
C ARG A 54 6.43 -19.32 -10.48
N LYS A 55 6.66 -20.42 -11.21
CA LYS A 55 6.37 -20.50 -12.65
C LYS A 55 4.85 -20.38 -12.86
N GLY A 56 4.37 -19.21 -13.30
CA GLY A 56 2.94 -19.01 -13.64
C GLY A 56 2.45 -17.57 -13.59
N VAL A 57 3.15 -16.66 -12.89
CA VAL A 57 2.81 -15.24 -12.86
C VAL A 57 4.03 -14.47 -13.39
N ASP A 58 3.88 -13.85 -14.56
CA ASP A 58 4.93 -13.03 -15.15
C ASP A 58 4.62 -11.56 -14.88
N ILE A 59 5.34 -10.98 -13.91
CA ILE A 59 5.22 -9.57 -13.55
C ILE A 59 6.38 -8.82 -14.20
N LYS A 60 6.07 -7.81 -15.00
CA LYS A 60 7.06 -6.92 -15.63
C LYS A 60 7.13 -5.56 -14.98
N ALA A 61 6.05 -5.13 -14.31
CA ALA A 61 5.98 -3.84 -13.64
C ALA A 61 5.03 -3.88 -12.45
N LEU A 62 5.18 -2.89 -11.56
CA LEU A 62 4.33 -2.65 -10.42
C LEU A 62 3.72 -1.24 -10.53
N ALA A 63 2.40 -1.13 -10.40
CA ALA A 63 1.72 0.13 -10.15
C ALA A 63 1.29 0.19 -8.68
N ILE A 64 1.59 1.28 -7.99
CA ILE A 64 1.10 1.54 -6.63
C ILE A 64 0.20 2.77 -6.62
N TYR A 65 -0.97 2.63 -5.99
CA TYR A 65 -1.87 3.71 -5.68
C TYR A 65 -1.98 3.87 -4.16
N ILE A 66 -1.64 5.05 -3.65
CA ILE A 66 -1.73 5.39 -2.23
C ILE A 66 -2.81 6.45 -2.05
N GLU A 67 -3.87 6.13 -1.33
CA GLU A 67 -4.88 7.09 -0.90
C GLU A 67 -4.48 7.68 0.46
N GLY A 68 -4.06 8.95 0.44
CA GLY A 68 -3.83 9.75 1.62
C GLY A 68 -5.15 10.07 2.30
N ARG A 69 -5.34 9.56 3.53
CA ARG A 69 -6.56 9.79 4.30
C ARG A 69 -6.20 10.42 5.65
N PRO A 70 -6.77 11.60 5.99
CA PRO A 70 -6.60 12.17 7.32
C PRO A 70 -7.04 11.15 8.38
N CYS A 71 -6.13 10.75 9.26
CA CYS A 71 -6.40 9.78 10.30
C CYS A 71 -5.56 10.06 11.55
N PRO A 72 -5.96 9.54 12.74
CA PRO A 72 -5.13 9.61 13.93
C PRO A 72 -3.79 8.90 13.72
N ALA A 73 -2.72 9.43 14.33
CA ALA A 73 -1.39 8.82 14.28
C ALA A 73 -1.35 7.37 14.81
N SER A 74 -2.29 6.99 15.69
CA SER A 74 -2.45 5.63 16.21
C SER A 74 -3.06 4.64 15.22
N MET A 75 -3.80 5.13 14.22
CA MET A 75 -4.41 4.28 13.17
C MET A 75 -3.57 4.23 11.91
N GLN A 76 -2.64 5.16 11.75
CA GLN A 76 -1.77 5.24 10.59
C GLN A 76 -0.90 4.00 10.47
N CYS A 77 -0.84 3.46 9.26
CA CYS A 77 0.00 2.32 8.94
C CYS A 77 1.49 2.67 9.16
N HIS A 78 2.14 2.00 10.12
CA HIS A 78 3.55 2.23 10.41
C HIS A 78 4.45 1.94 9.21
N ALA A 79 4.22 0.84 8.49
CA ALA A 79 5.01 0.49 7.30
C ALA A 79 4.90 1.52 6.16
N ILE A 80 3.74 2.15 5.99
CA ILE A 80 3.56 3.25 5.02
C ILE A 80 4.26 4.50 5.54
N LYS A 81 4.00 4.87 6.80
CA LYS A 81 4.57 6.07 7.44
C LYS A 81 6.10 6.06 7.47
N SER A 82 6.72 4.93 7.78
CA SER A 82 8.18 4.78 7.87
C SER A 82 8.85 4.57 6.52
N GLY A 83 8.07 4.32 5.46
CA GLY A 83 8.58 3.94 4.14
C GLY A 83 9.05 2.48 4.04
N ALA A 84 8.94 1.68 5.11
CA ALA A 84 9.32 0.26 5.09
C ALA A 84 8.54 -0.53 4.00
N PHE A 85 7.28 -0.18 3.76
CA PHE A 85 6.48 -0.79 2.70
C PHE A 85 7.09 -0.54 1.30
N LEU A 86 7.46 0.72 1.01
CA LEU A 86 8.09 1.08 -0.27
C LEU A 86 9.46 0.43 -0.43
N MET A 87 10.22 0.28 0.66
CA MET A 87 11.47 -0.47 0.64
C MET A 87 11.26 -1.96 0.30
N GLY A 88 10.20 -2.58 0.84
CA GLY A 88 9.79 -3.93 0.51
C GLY A 88 9.38 -4.08 -0.96
N LEU A 89 8.67 -3.10 -1.53
CA LEU A 89 8.33 -3.14 -2.95
C LEU A 89 9.58 -3.00 -3.84
N ARG A 90 10.52 -2.13 -3.45
CA ARG A 90 11.78 -1.95 -4.17
C ARG A 90 12.63 -3.21 -4.23
N SER A 91 12.61 -4.05 -3.19
CA SER A 91 13.42 -5.28 -3.16
C SER A 91 12.97 -6.34 -4.19
N LEU A 92 11.77 -6.19 -4.76
CA LEU A 92 11.25 -7.09 -5.80
C LEU A 92 11.94 -6.90 -7.16
N GLY A 93 12.62 -5.76 -7.38
CA GLY A 93 13.40 -5.52 -8.60
C GLY A 93 12.57 -5.12 -9.83
N PHE A 94 11.28 -4.80 -9.65
CA PHE A 94 10.43 -4.33 -10.74
C PHE A 94 10.52 -2.81 -10.93
N PRO A 95 10.31 -2.29 -12.15
CA PRO A 95 9.91 -0.91 -12.35
C PRO A 95 8.63 -0.61 -11.58
N ILE A 96 8.62 0.47 -10.80
CA ILE A 96 7.48 0.89 -9.98
C ILE A 96 6.99 2.26 -10.46
N SER A 97 5.70 2.35 -10.81
CA SER A 97 5.00 3.62 -11.04
C SER A 97 4.04 3.89 -9.89
N GLY A 98 4.00 5.12 -9.40
CA GLY A 98 3.22 5.50 -8.24
C GLY A 98 2.24 6.64 -8.51
N ALA A 99 1.03 6.51 -8.01
CA ALA A 99 0.06 7.60 -7.94
C ALA A 99 -0.37 7.79 -6.47
N ILE A 100 -0.36 9.04 -6.03
CA ILE A 100 -0.79 9.41 -4.68
C ILE A 100 -1.93 10.40 -4.82
N SER A 101 -3.02 10.15 -4.12
CA SER A 101 -4.13 11.09 -4.00
C SER A 101 -4.32 11.46 -2.53
N GLY A 102 -4.88 12.63 -2.27
CA GLY A 102 -5.28 13.05 -0.93
C GLY A 102 -6.58 13.83 -1.03
N LYS A 103 -7.49 13.61 -0.09
CA LYS A 103 -8.70 14.39 0.08
C LYS A 103 -8.62 15.22 1.35
#